data_AF-A0A7S2P7I7-F1
#
_entry.id   AF-A0A7S2P7I7-F1
#
_cell.length_a   1.000
_cell.length_b   1.000
_cell.length_c   1.000
_cell.angle_alpha   90.00
_cell.angle_beta   90.00
_cell.angle_gamma   90.00
#
_symmetry.space_group_name_H-M   'P 1'
#
loop_
_entity.id
_entity.type
_entity.pdbx_description
1 polymer ?
#
loop_
_entity_poly.entity_id
_entity_poly.type
_entity_poly.pdbx_seq_one_letter_code
_entity_poly.pdbx_strand_id
1 'polypeptide(L)'
;TTCVNGSLNTVAIVASSSTPIGGSFLISCGDRSTEKVGVNSFASDVKSVLSELLSSTEVIVTKHVTETNGVTWAVSYPRSSDDNCEISIDDTFVSGKNAKVNAYPILVVKTSSSRNDSSGDFRIIIDGQSTSPISHQATHEEVLQEMHKLDGIGLVDMIGPIEGEASLSDDYTMIVKAHTVDLDSVKVVPESNWRGTAPRVFYKPPSGMPPRTVLLEGLEKQKTYVARAFARNAEGYGPSSNLIKIVPASTAPSSPSSVS
;
A
#
# COMPACT_ATOMS: atom_id res chain seq x y z
N THR A 1 -5.46 8.61 18.56
CA THR A 1 -5.11 7.64 17.50
C THR A 1 -3.66 7.26 17.71
N THR A 2 -3.41 6.00 18.04
CA THR A 2 -2.14 5.47 18.54
C THR A 2 -1.11 5.28 17.42
N CYS A 3 -0.28 6.31 17.16
CA CYS A 3 0.89 6.27 16.27
C CYS A 3 2.15 5.65 16.93
N VAL A 4 2.00 4.65 17.80
CA VAL A 4 3.15 4.06 18.51
C VAL A 4 3.85 2.99 17.65
N ASN A 5 3.10 2.25 16.83
CA ASN A 5 3.61 1.06 16.13
C ASN A 5 3.98 1.27 14.65
N GLY A 6 3.78 2.48 14.09
CA GLY A 6 4.02 2.75 12.67
C GLY A 6 2.86 2.29 11.78
N SER A 7 3.09 2.16 10.47
CA SER A 7 2.14 1.49 9.56
C SER A 7 2.76 0.21 9.02
N LEU A 8 1.92 -0.82 8.85
CA LEU A 8 2.36 -2.17 8.46
C LEU A 8 2.95 -2.18 7.05
N ASN A 9 4.02 -2.95 6.84
CA ASN A 9 4.46 -3.39 5.52
C ASN A 9 3.32 -4.12 4.81
N THR A 10 3.23 -4.02 3.49
CA THR A 10 2.23 -4.72 2.69
C THR A 10 2.84 -5.42 1.48
N VAL A 11 2.55 -6.72 1.36
CA VAL A 11 3.02 -7.56 0.27
C VAL A 11 1.89 -8.48 -0.20
N ALA A 12 1.85 -8.77 -1.49
CA ALA A 12 0.98 -9.77 -2.09
C ALA A 12 1.80 -11.03 -2.36
N ILE A 13 1.41 -12.16 -1.76
CA ILE A 13 1.91 -13.47 -2.18
C ILE A 13 0.98 -13.94 -3.30
N VAL A 14 1.50 -14.01 -4.53
CA VAL A 14 0.74 -14.35 -5.72
C VAL A 14 1.20 -15.69 -6.24
N ALA A 15 0.27 -16.65 -6.25
CA ALA A 15 0.44 -17.95 -6.87
C ALA A 15 -0.31 -17.96 -8.21
N SER A 16 0.37 -18.30 -9.31
CA SER A 16 -0.23 -18.33 -10.65
C SER A 16 0.24 -19.56 -11.43
N SER A 17 -0.59 -20.04 -12.35
CA SER A 17 -0.32 -21.19 -13.21
C SER A 17 -1.24 -21.18 -14.43
N SER A 18 -0.83 -21.78 -15.54
CA SER A 18 -1.69 -21.97 -16.73
C SER A 18 -2.62 -23.19 -16.62
N THR A 19 -2.38 -24.11 -15.68
CA THR A 19 -3.23 -25.27 -15.34
C THR A 19 -3.62 -25.21 -13.86
N PRO A 20 -4.56 -26.04 -13.36
CA PRO A 20 -4.83 -26.10 -11.93
C PRO A 20 -3.54 -26.17 -11.11
N ILE A 21 -3.37 -25.24 -10.19
CA ILE A 21 -2.17 -25.11 -9.36
C ILE A 21 -2.25 -26.08 -8.18
N GLY A 22 -1.11 -26.69 -7.84
CA GLY A 22 -0.99 -27.62 -6.72
C GLY A 22 0.31 -27.45 -5.96
N GLY A 23 0.49 -28.28 -4.93
CA GLY A 23 1.70 -28.30 -4.14
C GLY A 23 1.74 -27.24 -3.05
N SER A 24 2.95 -26.82 -2.70
CA SER A 24 3.22 -25.95 -1.56
C SER A 24 4.43 -25.06 -1.82
N PHE A 25 4.56 -23.98 -1.05
CA PHE A 25 5.71 -23.10 -1.06
C PHE A 25 6.19 -22.85 0.37
N LEU A 26 7.40 -22.30 0.52
CA LEU A 26 7.90 -21.81 1.80
C LEU A 26 7.94 -20.28 1.77
N ILE A 27 7.68 -19.66 2.92
CA ILE A 27 7.83 -18.23 3.11
C ILE A 27 9.06 -18.01 3.98
N SER A 28 9.98 -17.17 3.52
CA SER A 28 11.19 -16.84 4.26
C SER A 28 11.25 -15.36 4.61
N CYS A 29 11.96 -15.05 5.69
CA CYS A 29 12.29 -13.70 6.14
C CYS A 29 13.66 -13.77 6.81
N GLY A 30 14.67 -13.18 6.17
CA GLY A 30 16.08 -13.38 6.55
C GLY A 30 16.43 -14.87 6.54
N ASP A 31 17.04 -15.36 7.62
CA ASP A 31 17.45 -16.77 7.77
C ASP A 31 16.32 -17.70 8.27
N ARG A 32 15.12 -17.17 8.53
CA ARG A 32 13.97 -17.95 8.99
C ARG A 32 13.09 -18.34 7.82
N SER A 33 12.59 -19.56 7.84
CA SER A 33 11.60 -20.07 6.88
C SER A 33 10.46 -20.76 7.61
N THR A 34 9.28 -20.70 7.02
CA THR A 34 8.10 -21.42 7.49
C THR A 34 8.18 -22.91 7.18
N GLU A 35 7.26 -23.69 7.74
CA GLU A 35 6.87 -24.96 7.14
C GLU A 35 6.17 -24.75 5.78
N LYS A 36 5.89 -25.84 5.07
CA LYS A 36 5.21 -25.81 3.75
C LYS A 36 3.80 -25.24 3.88
N VAL A 37 3.54 -24.17 3.14
CA VAL A 37 2.22 -23.56 2.97
C VAL A 37 1.61 -24.06 1.67
N GLY A 38 0.40 -24.60 1.72
CA GLY A 38 -0.28 -25.10 0.52
C GLY A 38 -0.70 -23.96 -0.40
N VAL A 39 -0.65 -24.16 -1.72
CA VAL A 39 -1.12 -23.15 -2.70
C VAL A 39 -2.62 -22.86 -2.62
N ASN A 40 -3.40 -23.65 -1.87
CA ASN A 40 -4.83 -23.44 -1.66
C ASN A 40 -5.18 -23.09 -0.21
N SER A 41 -4.17 -22.80 0.64
CA SER A 41 -4.36 -22.50 2.06
C SER A 41 -5.30 -21.32 2.29
N PHE A 42 -6.07 -21.38 3.38
CA PHE A 42 -6.94 -20.28 3.78
C PHE A 42 -6.11 -19.10 4.31
N ALA A 43 -6.71 -17.90 4.31
CA ALA A 43 -6.06 -16.71 4.85
C ALA A 43 -5.64 -16.90 6.32
N SER A 44 -6.41 -17.65 7.12
CA SER A 44 -6.11 -17.98 8.51
C SER A 44 -4.86 -18.83 8.68
N ASP A 45 -4.61 -19.76 7.76
CA ASP A 45 -3.47 -20.67 7.82
C ASP A 45 -2.18 -19.92 7.49
N VAL A 46 -2.23 -19.13 6.40
CA VAL A 46 -1.11 -18.25 5.99
C VAL A 46 -0.81 -17.23 7.09
N LYS A 47 -1.84 -16.66 7.73
CA LYS A 47 -1.67 -15.76 8.89
C LYS A 47 -0.95 -16.45 10.04
N SER A 48 -1.37 -17.65 10.41
CA SER A 48 -0.80 -18.38 11.56
C SER A 48 0.69 -18.65 11.35
N VAL A 49 1.03 -19.13 10.16
CA VAL A 49 2.40 -19.43 9.76
C VAL A 49 3.28 -18.16 9.72
N LEU A 50 2.76 -17.05 9.18
CA LEU A 50 3.48 -15.76 9.16
C LEU A 50 3.61 -15.13 10.55
N SER A 51 2.59 -15.24 11.40
CA SER A 51 2.65 -14.75 12.78
C SER A 51 3.75 -15.45 13.59
N GLU A 52 3.95 -16.75 13.37
CA GLU A 52 5.05 -17.50 13.96
C GLU A 52 6.40 -17.08 13.39
N LEU A 53 6.54 -17.06 12.06
CA LEU A 53 7.76 -16.65 11.37
C LEU A 53 8.26 -15.28 11.85
N LEU A 54 7.34 -14.32 11.93
CA LEU A 54 7.61 -12.93 12.29
C LEU A 54 7.60 -12.67 13.80
N SER A 55 7.22 -13.67 14.60
CA SER A 55 7.00 -13.53 16.05
C SER A 55 6.10 -12.34 16.40
N SER A 56 5.00 -12.18 15.64
CA SER A 56 4.12 -11.02 15.70
C SER A 56 2.64 -11.38 15.64
N THR A 57 1.85 -10.73 16.48
CA THR A 57 0.38 -10.86 16.50
C THR A 57 -0.32 -9.85 15.58
N GLU A 58 0.40 -8.87 15.04
CA GLU A 58 -0.14 -7.80 14.17
C GLU A 58 -0.17 -8.19 12.68
N VAL A 59 -0.06 -9.48 12.36
CA VAL A 59 -0.17 -9.98 10.99
C VAL A 59 -1.65 -10.06 10.57
N ILE A 60 -1.95 -9.48 9.41
CA ILE A 60 -3.26 -9.51 8.77
C ILE A 60 -3.09 -10.14 7.39
N VAL A 61 -3.91 -11.13 7.08
CA VAL A 61 -3.92 -11.78 5.77
C VAL A 61 -5.35 -11.81 5.25
N THR A 62 -5.55 -11.37 4.00
CA THR A 62 -6.77 -11.58 3.23
C THR A 62 -6.45 -12.40 2.00
N LYS A 63 -7.34 -13.32 1.63
CA LYS A 63 -7.22 -14.12 0.41
C LYS A 63 -8.12 -13.51 -0.65
N HIS A 64 -7.62 -13.41 -1.87
CA HIS A 64 -8.27 -12.77 -2.99
C HIS A 64 -8.37 -13.73 -4.16
N VAL A 65 -9.51 -13.66 -4.87
CA VAL A 65 -9.75 -14.43 -6.09
C VAL A 65 -8.93 -13.82 -7.23
N THR A 66 -8.25 -14.65 -8.01
CA THR A 66 -7.62 -14.22 -9.27
C THR A 66 -8.25 -14.95 -10.44
N GLU A 67 -8.32 -14.30 -11.60
CA GLU A 67 -9.14 -14.77 -12.73
C GLU A 67 -8.67 -16.10 -13.36
N THR A 68 -7.45 -16.56 -13.09
CA THR A 68 -6.92 -17.79 -13.74
C THR A 68 -6.06 -18.62 -12.78
N ASN A 69 -6.57 -19.81 -12.39
CA ASN A 69 -5.85 -20.91 -11.70
C ASN A 69 -4.83 -20.48 -10.64
N GLY A 70 -5.13 -19.40 -9.92
CA GLY A 70 -4.20 -18.73 -9.03
C GLY A 70 -4.91 -18.14 -7.83
N VAL A 71 -4.13 -17.73 -6.85
CA VAL A 71 -4.61 -17.12 -5.62
C VAL A 71 -3.65 -16.01 -5.22
N THR A 72 -4.19 -14.96 -4.63
CA THR A 72 -3.39 -13.91 -4.01
C THR A 72 -3.72 -13.82 -2.53
N TRP A 73 -2.70 -13.78 -1.68
CA TRP A 73 -2.84 -13.36 -0.29
C TRP A 73 -2.24 -11.97 -0.12
N ALA A 74 -3.06 -10.99 0.27
CA ALA A 74 -2.55 -9.71 0.73
C ALA A 74 -2.16 -9.82 2.20
N VAL A 75 -0.90 -9.54 2.49
CA VAL A 75 -0.31 -9.66 3.82
C VAL A 75 0.05 -8.26 4.30
N SER A 76 -0.43 -7.88 5.47
CA SER A 76 0.07 -6.73 6.23
C SER A 76 0.80 -7.20 7.48
N TYR A 77 2.00 -6.70 7.73
CA TYR A 77 2.81 -7.10 8.89
C TYR A 77 3.67 -5.94 9.42
N PRO A 78 4.07 -5.94 10.70
CA PRO A 78 4.87 -4.84 11.24
C PRO A 78 6.22 -4.72 10.56
N ARG A 79 6.68 -3.48 10.37
CA ARG A 79 8.06 -3.21 10.00
C ARG A 79 8.95 -3.50 11.21
N SER A 80 9.90 -4.43 11.08
CA SER A 80 10.89 -4.65 12.14
C SER A 80 11.85 -3.47 12.21
N SER A 81 12.16 -3.00 13.42
CA SER A 81 13.12 -1.90 13.63
C SER A 81 14.57 -2.33 13.39
N ASP A 82 14.85 -3.63 13.52
CA ASP A 82 16.21 -4.17 13.64
C ASP A 82 16.49 -5.31 12.63
N ASP A 83 15.51 -5.67 11.80
CA ASP A 83 15.59 -6.80 10.86
C ASP A 83 14.97 -6.36 9.53
N ASN A 84 15.73 -6.37 8.44
CA ASN A 84 15.18 -6.11 7.09
C ASN A 84 14.42 -7.35 6.62
N CYS A 85 13.30 -7.63 7.28
CA CYS A 85 12.44 -8.75 7.01
C CYS A 85 11.69 -8.52 5.70
N GLU A 86 12.36 -8.81 4.60
CA GLU A 86 11.76 -8.87 3.27
C GLU A 86 11.24 -10.30 3.06
N ILE A 87 9.94 -10.41 2.81
CA ILE A 87 9.31 -11.71 2.56
C ILE A 87 9.76 -12.22 1.18
N SER A 88 10.40 -13.39 1.16
CA SER A 88 10.73 -14.12 -0.06
C SER A 88 10.04 -15.48 -0.10
N ILE A 89 9.85 -16.01 -1.30
CA ILE A 89 9.15 -17.29 -1.54
C ILE A 89 10.10 -18.31 -2.14
N ASP A 90 10.07 -19.53 -1.62
CA ASP A 90 10.60 -20.72 -2.30
C ASP A 90 9.42 -21.54 -2.82
N ASP A 91 9.26 -21.55 -4.15
CA ASP A 91 8.19 -22.24 -4.87
C ASP A 91 8.59 -23.59 -5.45
N THR A 92 9.73 -24.17 -5.00
CA THR A 92 10.28 -25.45 -5.50
C THR A 92 9.27 -26.61 -5.46
N PHE A 93 8.30 -26.59 -4.54
CA PHE A 93 7.30 -27.66 -4.38
C PHE A 93 5.94 -27.33 -5.01
N VAL A 94 5.87 -26.28 -5.83
CA VAL A 94 4.65 -25.87 -6.54
C VAL A 94 4.54 -26.65 -7.85
N SER A 95 3.31 -27.01 -8.22
CA SER A 95 3.04 -27.78 -9.43
C SER A 95 1.96 -27.12 -10.30
N GLY A 96 2.04 -27.40 -11.60
CA GLY A 96 1.21 -26.79 -12.64
C GLY A 96 2.08 -26.27 -13.78
N LYS A 97 1.48 -26.05 -14.96
CA LYS A 97 2.20 -25.54 -16.12
C LYS A 97 2.54 -24.07 -15.92
N ASN A 98 3.83 -23.73 -15.97
CA ASN A 98 4.35 -22.40 -15.68
C ASN A 98 3.90 -21.90 -14.29
N ALA A 99 3.76 -22.82 -13.34
CA ALA A 99 3.37 -22.44 -11.99
C ALA A 99 4.50 -21.64 -11.32
N LYS A 100 4.14 -20.55 -10.66
CA LYS A 100 5.06 -19.69 -9.94
C LYS A 100 4.37 -19.13 -8.70
N VAL A 101 5.09 -19.03 -7.60
CA VAL A 101 4.65 -18.27 -6.42
C VAL A 101 5.70 -17.23 -6.10
N ASN A 102 5.29 -15.99 -5.91
CA ASN A 102 6.21 -14.92 -5.57
C ASN A 102 5.55 -13.86 -4.69
N ALA A 103 6.37 -13.08 -3.98
CA ALA A 103 5.96 -11.95 -3.18
C ALA A 103 6.16 -10.65 -3.97
N TYR A 104 5.16 -9.76 -3.96
CA TYR A 104 5.19 -8.49 -4.68
C TYR A 104 4.69 -7.34 -3.80
N PRO A 105 5.29 -6.15 -3.86
CA PRO A 105 4.83 -5.00 -3.09
C PRO A 105 3.39 -4.60 -3.43
N ILE A 106 2.64 -4.20 -2.41
CA ILE A 106 1.30 -3.62 -2.56
C ILE A 106 1.38 -2.11 -2.40
N LEU A 107 0.86 -1.38 -3.39
CA LEU A 107 0.61 0.06 -3.32
C LEU A 107 -0.90 0.30 -3.22
N VAL A 108 -1.34 1.11 -2.27
CA VAL A 108 -2.77 1.45 -2.12
C VAL A 108 -2.98 2.93 -2.38
N VAL A 109 -4.01 3.26 -3.16
CA VAL A 109 -4.55 4.62 -3.31
C VAL A 109 -6.04 4.58 -3.00
N LYS A 110 -6.49 5.48 -2.12
CA LYS A 110 -7.88 5.59 -1.70
C LYS A 110 -8.36 7.01 -1.85
N THR A 111 -9.60 7.18 -2.27
CA THR A 111 -10.26 8.49 -2.30
C THR A 111 -11.45 8.45 -1.37
N SER A 112 -11.76 9.57 -0.73
CA SER A 112 -12.93 9.66 0.14
C SER A 112 -13.47 11.07 0.19
N SER A 113 -14.76 11.18 0.52
CA SER A 113 -15.39 12.42 0.97
C SER A 113 -16.47 12.08 1.98
N SER A 114 -16.70 13.00 2.91
CA SER A 114 -17.70 12.81 3.97
C SER A 114 -19.14 12.68 3.46
N ARG A 115 -19.42 13.12 2.23
CA ARG A 115 -20.74 13.05 1.58
C ARG A 115 -20.76 12.18 0.32
N ASN A 116 -19.66 11.47 0.04
CA ASN A 116 -19.48 10.72 -1.20
C ASN A 116 -19.70 11.59 -2.46
N ASP A 117 -19.22 12.82 -2.43
CA ASP A 117 -19.38 13.87 -3.44
C ASP A 117 -18.03 14.33 -4.03
N SER A 118 -17.00 13.48 -3.93
CA SER A 118 -15.67 13.74 -4.49
C SER A 118 -15.73 13.84 -6.01
N SER A 119 -15.04 14.83 -6.57
CA SER A 119 -14.87 14.99 -8.01
C SER A 119 -13.51 15.63 -8.34
N GLY A 120 -13.14 15.59 -9.61
CA GLY A 120 -11.84 16.05 -10.10
C GLY A 120 -10.83 14.92 -10.18
N ASP A 121 -9.57 15.30 -10.32
CA ASP A 121 -8.51 14.37 -10.67
C ASP A 121 -7.38 14.35 -9.63
N PHE A 122 -6.55 13.32 -9.69
CA PHE A 122 -5.33 13.20 -8.91
C PHE A 122 -4.19 12.66 -9.77
N ARG A 123 -2.95 12.76 -9.29
CA ARG A 123 -1.77 12.14 -9.91
C ARG A 123 -1.06 11.24 -8.92
N ILE A 124 -0.52 10.14 -9.42
CA ILE A 124 0.42 9.30 -8.68
C ILE A 124 1.83 9.71 -9.11
N ILE A 125 2.68 9.98 -8.12
CA ILE A 125 4.07 10.39 -8.31
C ILE A 125 4.96 9.34 -7.67
N ILE A 126 5.90 8.76 -8.42
CA ILE A 126 6.89 7.79 -7.93
C ILE A 126 8.26 8.17 -8.52
N ASP A 127 9.28 8.26 -7.68
CA ASP A 127 10.64 8.70 -8.05
C ASP A 127 10.66 10.05 -8.79
N GLY A 128 9.72 10.93 -8.46
CA GLY A 128 9.55 12.24 -9.08
C GLY A 128 8.90 12.20 -10.47
N GLN A 129 8.63 11.02 -11.04
CA GLN A 129 7.81 10.87 -12.22
C GLN A 129 6.33 10.92 -11.85
N SER A 130 5.49 11.42 -12.75
CA SER A 130 4.07 11.61 -12.50
C SER A 130 3.23 11.00 -13.62
N THR A 131 2.11 10.39 -13.24
CA THR A 131 1.05 10.02 -14.19
C THR A 131 0.43 11.28 -14.82
N SER A 132 -0.37 11.09 -15.87
CA SER A 132 -1.38 12.07 -16.29
C SER A 132 -2.43 12.25 -15.17
N PRO A 133 -3.29 13.28 -15.22
CA PRO A 133 -4.43 13.35 -14.31
C PRO A 133 -5.29 12.09 -14.43
N ILE A 134 -5.54 11.43 -13.30
CA ILE A 134 -6.42 10.29 -13.15
C ILE A 134 -7.71 10.80 -12.51
N SER A 135 -8.84 10.53 -13.15
CA SER A 135 -10.15 10.88 -12.59
C SER A 135 -10.39 10.17 -11.25
N HIS A 136 -11.04 10.83 -10.30
CA HIS A 136 -11.59 10.18 -9.10
C HIS A 136 -12.47 8.96 -9.42
N GLN A 137 -13.07 8.93 -10.60
CA GLN A 137 -13.95 7.86 -11.07
C GLN A 137 -13.25 6.92 -12.06
N ALA A 138 -11.92 7.00 -12.18
CA ALA A 138 -11.17 6.14 -13.09
C ALA A 138 -11.42 4.66 -12.75
N THR A 139 -11.57 3.86 -13.78
CA THR A 139 -11.62 2.41 -13.68
C THR A 139 -10.25 1.87 -13.27
N HIS A 140 -10.25 0.64 -12.74
CA HIS A 140 -9.03 -0.11 -12.46
C HIS A 140 -8.06 -0.16 -13.66
N GLU A 141 -8.60 -0.39 -14.86
CA GLU A 141 -7.83 -0.45 -16.12
C GLU A 141 -7.19 0.90 -16.46
N GLU A 142 -7.91 2.02 -16.32
CA GLU A 142 -7.36 3.35 -16.57
C GLU A 142 -6.19 3.69 -15.62
N VAL A 143 -6.30 3.29 -14.34
CA VAL A 143 -5.20 3.46 -13.39
C VAL A 143 -4.00 2.59 -13.76
N LEU A 144 -4.20 1.33 -14.16
CA LEU A 144 -3.11 0.45 -14.60
C LEU A 144 -2.38 1.04 -15.82
N GLN A 145 -3.13 1.55 -16.80
CA GLN A 145 -2.57 2.18 -17.99
C GLN A 145 -1.71 3.41 -17.65
N GLU A 146 -2.13 4.24 -16.69
CA GLU A 146 -1.32 5.37 -16.23
C GLU A 146 -0.07 4.93 -15.46
N MET A 147 -0.17 3.87 -14.64
CA MET A 147 0.97 3.33 -13.91
C MET A 147 2.04 2.77 -14.87
N HIS A 148 1.65 2.09 -15.94
CA HIS A 148 2.59 1.57 -16.96
C HIS A 148 3.24 2.64 -17.84
N LYS A 149 2.81 3.91 -17.73
CA LYS A 149 3.46 5.05 -18.40
C LYS A 149 4.66 5.59 -17.62
N LEU A 150 4.80 5.23 -16.34
CA LEU A 150 5.94 5.65 -15.52
C LEU A 150 7.17 4.81 -15.88
N ASP A 151 8.31 5.46 -16.13
CA ASP A 151 9.55 4.73 -16.38
C ASP A 151 9.94 3.93 -15.13
N GLY A 152 10.37 2.70 -15.34
CA GLY A 152 10.74 1.81 -14.24
C GLY A 152 9.55 1.16 -13.54
N ILE A 153 8.31 1.34 -14.02
CA ILE A 153 7.17 0.46 -13.72
C ILE A 153 6.91 -0.45 -14.92
N GLY A 154 7.19 -1.74 -14.77
CA GLY A 154 7.09 -2.71 -15.87
C GLY A 154 5.79 -3.51 -15.90
N LEU A 155 5.28 -3.90 -14.73
CA LEU A 155 4.03 -4.67 -14.63
C LEU A 155 3.34 -4.37 -13.29
N VAL A 156 2.05 -4.09 -13.38
CA VAL A 156 1.16 -3.80 -12.26
C VAL A 156 -0.16 -4.48 -12.55
N ASP A 157 -0.73 -5.14 -11.54
CA ASP A 157 -2.08 -5.69 -11.58
C ASP A 157 -2.90 -5.10 -10.44
N MET A 158 -4.22 -5.08 -10.58
CA MET A 158 -5.11 -4.78 -9.47
C MET A 158 -5.35 -6.03 -8.64
N ILE A 159 -5.46 -5.88 -7.32
CA ILE A 159 -5.87 -6.98 -6.47
C ILE A 159 -7.32 -7.35 -6.78
N GLY A 160 -7.62 -8.64 -6.83
CA GLY A 160 -8.98 -9.14 -7.01
C GLY A 160 -9.87 -8.90 -5.78
N PRO A 161 -11.16 -9.25 -5.84
CA PRO A 161 -12.04 -9.19 -4.68
C PRO A 161 -11.56 -10.16 -3.61
N ILE A 162 -11.83 -9.84 -2.35
CA ILE A 162 -11.62 -10.76 -1.23
C ILE A 162 -12.46 -12.02 -1.50
N GLU A 163 -11.91 -13.20 -1.22
CA GLU A 163 -12.62 -14.47 -1.34
C GLU A 163 -13.91 -14.43 -0.51
N GLY A 164 -15.06 -14.62 -1.17
CA GLY A 164 -16.38 -14.52 -0.56
C GLY A 164 -17.07 -13.15 -0.70
N GLU A 165 -16.37 -12.13 -1.19
CA GLU A 165 -16.92 -10.80 -1.46
C GLU A 165 -17.24 -10.61 -2.95
N ALA A 166 -18.32 -9.88 -3.25
CA ALA A 166 -18.91 -9.81 -4.59
C ALA A 166 -18.26 -8.77 -5.53
N SER A 167 -17.55 -7.78 -5.00
CA SER A 167 -16.97 -6.70 -5.80
C SER A 167 -15.56 -6.34 -5.39
N LEU A 168 -14.83 -5.75 -6.34
CA LEU A 168 -13.59 -5.05 -6.04
C LEU A 168 -13.86 -3.90 -5.06
N SER A 169 -12.82 -3.52 -4.32
CA SER A 169 -12.85 -2.28 -3.55
C SER A 169 -12.88 -1.09 -4.52
N ASP A 170 -13.52 0.01 -4.13
CA ASP A 170 -13.35 1.31 -4.81
C ASP A 170 -11.92 1.87 -4.59
N ASP A 171 -11.15 1.27 -3.67
CA ASP A 171 -9.74 1.57 -3.48
C ASP A 171 -8.88 0.90 -4.57
N TYR A 172 -7.96 1.66 -5.14
CA TYR A 172 -6.95 1.11 -6.05
C TYR A 172 -5.85 0.42 -5.24
N THR A 173 -6.00 -0.88 -5.04
CA THR A 173 -4.98 -1.72 -4.42
C THR A 173 -4.20 -2.46 -5.50
N MET A 174 -3.00 -1.97 -5.77
CA MET A 174 -2.13 -2.41 -6.87
C MET A 174 -1.04 -3.36 -6.38
N ILE A 175 -0.81 -4.42 -7.13
CA ILE A 175 0.31 -5.35 -6.98
C ILE A 175 1.35 -4.98 -8.02
N VAL A 176 2.49 -4.42 -7.60
CA VAL A 176 3.56 -4.03 -8.52
C VAL A 176 4.50 -5.21 -8.72
N LYS A 177 4.41 -5.87 -9.88
CA LYS A 177 5.10 -7.14 -10.16
C LYS A 177 6.49 -6.98 -10.77
N ALA A 178 6.73 -5.88 -11.45
CA ALA A 178 8.03 -5.56 -12.03
C ALA A 178 8.27 -4.06 -11.93
N HIS A 179 9.35 -3.67 -11.25
CA HIS A 179 9.74 -2.26 -11.11
C HIS A 179 11.24 -2.11 -10.86
N THR A 180 11.77 -0.92 -11.14
CA THR A 180 13.12 -0.48 -10.76
C THR A 180 13.12 0.80 -9.92
N VAL A 181 11.94 1.41 -9.74
CA VAL A 181 11.74 2.60 -8.91
C VAL A 181 11.64 2.26 -7.43
N ASP A 182 11.91 3.25 -6.57
CA ASP A 182 11.61 3.20 -5.14
C ASP A 182 10.11 3.46 -4.93
N LEU A 183 9.35 2.40 -4.66
CA LEU A 183 7.90 2.48 -4.43
C LEU A 183 7.53 3.18 -3.12
N ASP A 184 8.46 3.37 -2.20
CA ASP A 184 8.22 4.11 -0.96
C ASP A 184 8.30 5.63 -1.16
N SER A 185 8.83 6.08 -2.31
CA SER A 185 8.82 7.49 -2.72
C SER A 185 7.43 7.99 -3.14
N VAL A 186 6.44 7.08 -3.23
CA VAL A 186 5.12 7.36 -3.77
C VAL A 186 4.44 8.53 -3.05
N LYS A 187 3.80 9.38 -3.86
CA LYS A 187 2.92 10.45 -3.40
C LYS A 187 1.69 10.48 -4.29
N VAL A 188 0.54 10.74 -3.70
CA VAL A 188 -0.67 11.00 -4.47
C VAL A 188 -1.14 12.42 -4.22
N VAL A 189 -1.26 13.19 -5.30
CA VAL A 189 -1.51 14.63 -5.23
C VAL A 189 -2.82 14.94 -5.96
N PRO A 190 -3.82 15.53 -5.28
CA PRO A 190 -5.03 16.00 -5.94
C PRO A 190 -4.73 17.20 -6.84
N GLU A 191 -5.33 17.20 -8.04
CA GLU A 191 -5.22 18.30 -9.00
C GLU A 191 -6.01 19.53 -8.53
N SER A 192 -5.82 20.67 -9.21
CA SER A 192 -6.50 21.92 -8.86
C SER A 192 -8.03 21.88 -8.99
N ASN A 193 -8.58 20.88 -9.69
CA ASN A 193 -10.01 20.65 -9.86
C ASN A 193 -10.60 19.68 -8.82
N TRP A 194 -9.84 19.23 -7.81
CA TRP A 194 -10.36 18.37 -6.75
C TRP A 194 -11.42 19.08 -5.90
N ARG A 195 -12.63 18.52 -5.80
CA ARG A 195 -13.79 19.11 -5.11
C ARG A 195 -14.54 18.05 -4.30
N GLY A 196 -15.43 18.51 -3.42
CA GLY A 196 -16.28 17.69 -2.56
C GLY A 196 -16.34 18.23 -1.12
N THR A 197 -17.06 17.53 -0.26
CA THR A 197 -17.16 17.86 1.16
C THR A 197 -16.08 17.13 1.95
N ALA A 198 -15.03 17.89 2.32
CA ALA A 198 -13.80 17.38 2.93
C ALA A 198 -13.17 16.22 2.12
N PRO A 199 -12.91 16.41 0.81
CA PRO A 199 -12.46 15.34 -0.04
C PRO A 199 -10.97 15.08 0.24
N ARG A 200 -10.60 13.81 0.32
CA ARG A 200 -9.24 13.37 0.66
C ARG A 200 -8.79 12.31 -0.33
N VAL A 201 -7.49 12.32 -0.60
CA VAL A 201 -6.79 11.22 -1.26
C VAL A 201 -5.78 10.70 -0.26
N PHE A 202 -5.82 9.40 -0.01
CA PHE A 202 -4.89 8.69 0.84
C PHE A 202 -4.08 7.75 -0.02
N TYR A 203 -2.87 7.45 0.43
CA TYR A 203 -2.06 6.42 -0.18
C TYR A 203 -1.24 5.70 0.88
N LYS A 204 -0.84 4.47 0.56
CA LYS A 204 0.00 3.66 1.43
C LYS A 204 1.15 3.03 0.62
N PRO A 205 2.41 3.39 0.89
CA PRO A 205 3.56 2.72 0.28
C PRO A 205 3.73 1.28 0.80
N PRO A 206 4.46 0.41 0.07
CA PRO A 206 4.68 -0.98 0.47
C PRO A 206 5.38 -1.14 1.82
N SER A 207 6.41 -0.33 2.13
CA SER A 207 7.19 -0.45 3.37
C SER A 207 6.52 0.10 4.63
N GLY A 208 5.25 0.51 4.54
CA GLY A 208 4.55 1.15 5.63
C GLY A 208 5.29 2.40 6.14
N MET A 209 5.20 2.70 7.44
CA MET A 209 5.89 3.82 8.07
C MET A 209 6.54 3.32 9.35
N PRO A 210 7.80 3.71 9.65
CA PRO A 210 8.45 3.30 10.89
C PRO A 210 7.63 3.69 12.13
N PRO A 211 7.72 2.90 13.22
CA PRO A 211 7.19 3.29 14.52
C PRO A 211 7.57 4.73 14.88
N ARG A 212 6.68 5.42 15.62
CA ARG A 212 6.88 6.82 16.04
C ARG A 212 6.97 7.84 14.89
N THR A 213 6.56 7.45 13.68
CA THR A 213 6.36 8.34 12.54
C THR A 213 4.88 8.70 12.42
N VAL A 214 4.58 9.94 12.03
CA VAL A 214 3.21 10.38 11.74
C VAL A 214 3.18 11.12 10.41
N LEU A 215 2.26 10.74 9.53
CA LEU A 215 1.90 11.53 8.37
C LEU A 215 0.91 12.61 8.80
N LEU A 216 1.27 13.87 8.61
CA LEU A 216 0.39 15.01 8.86
C LEU A 216 -0.31 15.39 7.55
N GLU A 217 -1.60 15.08 7.46
CA GLU A 217 -2.43 15.35 6.29
C GLU A 217 -3.39 16.53 6.52
N GLY A 218 -3.96 17.06 5.43
CA GLY A 218 -4.96 18.15 5.49
C GLY A 218 -4.37 19.51 5.88
N LEU A 219 -3.06 19.69 5.76
CA LEU A 219 -2.41 20.97 5.99
C LEU A 219 -2.74 21.96 4.86
N GLU A 220 -2.96 23.22 5.23
CA GLU A 220 -3.15 24.31 4.27
C GLU A 220 -1.84 24.56 3.52
N LYS A 221 -1.93 24.63 2.19
CA LYS A 221 -0.78 24.93 1.32
C LYS A 221 -0.20 26.29 1.67
N GLN A 222 1.14 26.44 1.57
CA GLN A 222 1.88 27.69 1.84
C GLN A 222 1.75 28.25 3.27
N LYS A 223 1.04 27.56 4.18
CA LYS A 223 0.99 27.93 5.59
C LYS A 223 2.19 27.32 6.31
N THR A 224 2.87 28.14 7.11
CA THR A 224 3.96 27.63 7.95
C THR A 224 3.37 26.92 9.16
N TYR A 225 3.73 25.66 9.32
CA TYR A 225 3.43 24.86 10.50
C TYR A 225 4.69 24.68 11.33
N VAL A 226 4.50 24.64 12.64
CA VAL A 226 5.54 24.26 13.60
C VAL A 226 5.09 22.99 14.29
N ALA A 227 5.92 21.96 14.23
CA ALA A 227 5.64 20.69 14.90
C ALA A 227 6.68 20.42 15.99
N ARG A 228 6.24 19.75 17.06
CA ARG A 228 7.06 19.18 18.12
C ARG A 228 6.43 17.87 18.59
N ALA A 229 7.25 16.96 19.08
CA ALA A 229 6.81 15.71 19.68
C ALA A 229 7.18 15.66 21.17
N PHE A 230 6.43 14.90 21.96
CA PHE A 230 6.74 14.58 23.35
C PHE A 230 6.42 13.11 23.62
N ALA A 231 7.23 12.46 24.46
CA ALA A 231 6.91 11.13 24.96
C ALA A 231 5.91 11.24 26.12
N ARG A 232 5.03 10.26 26.29
CA ARG A 232 4.12 10.17 27.46
C ARG A 232 4.16 8.75 28.02
N ASN A 233 4.27 8.63 29.34
CA ASN A 233 4.11 7.37 30.07
C ASN A 233 3.12 7.56 31.24
N ALA A 234 3.03 6.58 32.15
CA ALA A 234 2.14 6.64 33.31
C ALA A 234 2.49 7.80 34.29
N GLU A 235 3.74 8.23 34.31
CA GLU A 235 4.24 9.33 35.16
C GLU A 235 4.02 10.72 34.53
N GLY A 236 3.57 10.78 33.27
CA GLY A 236 3.23 12.03 32.59
C GLY A 236 4.00 12.25 31.29
N TYR A 237 4.18 13.52 30.92
CA TYR A 237 4.86 13.92 29.69
C TYR A 237 6.36 14.11 29.92
N GLY A 238 7.16 13.52 29.04
CA GLY A 238 8.58 13.81 28.93
C GLY A 238 8.85 15.16 28.26
N PRO A 239 10.13 15.54 28.14
CA PRO A 239 10.53 16.79 27.50
C PRO A 239 10.11 16.84 26.02
N SER A 240 9.80 18.04 25.52
CA SER A 240 9.47 18.24 24.11
C SER A 240 10.71 18.21 23.22
N SER A 241 10.56 17.71 21.99
CA SER A 241 11.57 17.80 20.95
C SER A 241 11.89 19.25 20.55
N ASN A 242 12.97 19.42 19.79
CA ASN A 242 13.22 20.65 19.04
C ASN A 242 12.05 20.96 18.09
N LEU A 243 11.83 22.24 17.81
CA LEU A 243 10.81 22.71 16.86
C LEU A 243 11.27 22.43 15.44
N ILE A 244 10.39 21.83 14.64
CA ILE A 244 10.58 21.75 13.18
C ILE A 244 9.60 22.70 12.50
N LYS A 245 10.05 23.40 11.45
CA LYS A 245 9.21 24.26 10.61
C LYS A 245 8.94 23.53 9.30
N ILE A 246 7.66 23.45 8.92
CA ILE A 246 7.20 22.79 7.70
C ILE A 246 6.35 23.79 6.93
N VAL A 247 6.59 23.93 5.63
CA VAL A 247 5.72 24.67 4.73
C VAL A 247 5.26 23.70 3.64
N PRO A 248 3.99 23.25 3.65
CA PRO A 248 3.47 22.39 2.59
C PRO A 248 3.55 23.12 1.24
N ALA A 249 4.16 22.48 0.25
CA ALA A 249 4.32 23.03 -1.09
C ALA A 249 2.96 23.28 -1.77
N SER A 250 2.90 24.32 -2.61
CA SER A 250 1.78 24.52 -3.54
C SER A 250 2.28 24.39 -4.97
N THR A 251 1.58 23.59 -5.77
CA THR A 251 1.87 23.38 -7.20
C THR A 251 0.91 24.11 -8.14
N ALA A 252 -0.13 24.80 -7.62
CA ALA A 252 -1.09 25.53 -8.44
C ALA A 252 -1.65 26.79 -7.73
N PRO A 253 -1.74 27.94 -8.41
CA PRO A 253 -2.47 29.12 -7.90
C PRO A 253 -3.96 28.85 -7.77
N SER A 254 -4.65 29.55 -6.87
CA SER A 254 -6.11 29.59 -6.82
C SER A 254 -6.68 30.22 -8.10
N SER A 255 -7.86 29.76 -8.54
CA SER A 255 -8.60 30.41 -9.63
C SER A 255 -8.78 31.91 -9.33
N PRO A 256 -8.66 32.80 -10.35
CA PRO A 256 -8.90 34.22 -10.16
C PRO A 256 -10.29 34.45 -9.56
N SER A 257 -10.39 35.32 -8.56
CA SER A 257 -11.68 35.89 -8.15
C SER A 257 -12.28 36.59 -9.37
N SER A 258 -13.52 36.27 -9.72
CA SER A 258 -14.25 36.85 -10.85
C SER A 258 -14.02 38.36 -10.94
N VAL A 259 -13.70 38.85 -12.14
CA VAL A 259 -13.66 40.28 -12.41
C VAL A 259 -15.10 40.78 -12.36
N SER A 260 -15.42 41.54 -11.31
CA SER A 260 -16.64 42.35 -11.20
C SER A 260 -16.67 43.45 -12.27
#